data_AF-X0V1I9-F1
#
_entry.id   AF-X0V1I9-F1
#
_cell.length_a   1.000
_cell.length_b   1.000
_cell.length_c   1.000
_cell.angle_alpha   90.00
_cell.angle_beta   90.00
_cell.angle_gamma   90.00
#
_symmetry.space_group_name_H-M   'P 1'
#
loop_
_entity.id
_entity.type
_entity.pdbx_description
1 polymer ?
#
loop_
_entity_poly.entity_id
_entity_poly.type
_entity_poly.pdbx_seq_one_letter_code
_entity_poly.pdbx_strand_id
1 'polypeptide(L)'
;DDDSSSSSFGAVMGSKKLKAVAIRGEDSRPTVANPERLRELTRYIHKLKPDGARDFFHFRQPSPEMIPPAEKTKLLRCYGCVSGCNRITYEAADGEKGKFYCQAANFYARRALPYYGGWSDVPFQATRLCNKYGLNTGIIAPIIEWLLRCYKAGILTDENTGIPISKLGSIEFMETLIRKVSFREGFGDVLAQGIHKAADSMGSKAKELLTDYICKTGQTANYGPRIYITTGLLYAMEPWRPIAQLHQISKQVIKWKVRVNGLED
;
A
#
# COMPACT_ATOMS: atom_id res chain seq x y z
N ASP A 1 -5.32 -8.76 7.65
CA ASP A 1 -5.13 -9.78 6.62
C ASP A 1 -3.77 -9.67 5.96
N ASP A 2 -3.28 -10.77 5.37
CA ASP A 2 -2.13 -10.79 4.46
C ASP A 2 -2.64 -10.79 3.04
N ASP A 3 -1.94 -10.12 2.12
CA ASP A 3 -2.43 -9.94 0.74
C ASP A 3 -1.29 -10.15 -0.27
N SER A 4 -1.64 -10.76 -1.40
CA SER A 4 -0.85 -10.83 -2.63
C SER A 4 -1.41 -9.83 -3.64
N SER A 5 -1.25 -8.54 -3.34
CA SER A 5 -2.02 -7.47 -3.99
C SER A 5 -1.58 -7.14 -5.42
N SER A 6 -0.38 -7.54 -5.84
CA SER A 6 0.15 -7.22 -7.18
C SER A 6 -0.33 -8.19 -8.26
N SER A 7 -0.36 -7.72 -9.51
CA SER A 7 -0.57 -8.55 -10.71
C SER A 7 -1.97 -9.18 -10.86
N SER A 8 -2.98 -8.64 -10.16
CA SER A 8 -4.40 -8.98 -10.39
C SER A 8 -4.75 -10.45 -10.18
N PHE A 9 -4.04 -11.17 -9.29
CA PHE A 9 -4.35 -12.57 -8.97
C PHE A 9 -5.79 -12.77 -8.49
N GLY A 10 -6.35 -11.82 -7.74
CA GLY A 10 -7.75 -11.85 -7.32
C GLY A 10 -8.74 -11.85 -8.50
N ALA A 11 -8.45 -11.10 -9.57
CA ALA A 11 -9.29 -11.11 -10.77
C ALA A 11 -9.20 -12.45 -11.52
N VAL A 12 -8.01 -13.06 -11.58
CA VAL A 12 -7.82 -14.41 -12.17
C VAL A 12 -8.60 -15.46 -11.37
N MET A 13 -8.51 -15.41 -10.04
CA MET A 13 -9.26 -16.29 -9.14
C MET A 13 -10.78 -16.14 -9.34
N GLY A 14 -11.27 -14.89 -9.39
CA GLY A 14 -12.67 -14.58 -9.68
C GLY A 14 -13.14 -15.04 -11.05
N SER A 15 -12.30 -14.93 -12.10
CA SER A 15 -12.62 -15.41 -13.45
C SER A 15 -12.84 -16.93 -13.51
N LYS A 16 -12.25 -17.67 -12.56
CA LYS A 16 -12.41 -19.11 -12.39
C LYS A 16 -13.53 -19.46 -11.41
N LYS A 17 -14.33 -18.49 -10.96
CA LYS A 17 -15.39 -18.64 -9.95
C LYS A 17 -14.88 -19.27 -8.64
N LEU A 18 -13.60 -19.09 -8.32
CA LEU A 18 -13.01 -19.57 -7.08
C LEU A 18 -13.12 -18.47 -6.02
N LYS A 19 -13.85 -18.72 -4.92
CA LYS A 19 -14.08 -17.70 -3.88
C LYS A 19 -13.01 -17.71 -2.78
N ALA A 20 -12.59 -18.90 -2.35
CA ALA A 20 -11.63 -19.08 -1.27
C ALA A 20 -10.92 -20.43 -1.41
N VAL A 21 -9.75 -20.54 -0.79
CA VAL A 21 -9.05 -21.80 -0.54
C VAL A 21 -8.84 -21.89 0.97
N ALA A 22 -9.43 -22.91 1.60
CA ALA A 22 -9.30 -23.15 3.04
C ALA A 22 -8.33 -24.32 3.24
N ILE A 23 -7.32 -24.10 4.09
CA ILE A 23 -6.27 -25.09 4.38
C ILE A 23 -6.16 -25.26 5.89
N ARG A 24 -6.16 -26.51 6.35
CA ARG A 24 -5.84 -26.88 7.73
C ARG A 24 -4.69 -27.86 7.69
N GLY A 25 -3.60 -27.54 8.38
CA GLY A 25 -2.52 -28.48 8.62
C GLY A 25 -2.85 -29.40 9.79
N GLU A 26 -2.34 -30.63 9.75
CA GLU A 26 -2.23 -31.49 10.92
C GLU A 26 -1.01 -31.07 11.77
N ASP A 27 -0.90 -31.57 13.00
CA ASP A 27 0.24 -31.28 13.90
C ASP A 27 1.59 -31.87 13.43
N SER A 28 1.61 -32.53 12.27
CA SER A 28 2.84 -32.99 11.63
C SER A 28 3.64 -31.81 11.07
N ARG A 29 4.79 -31.52 11.69
CA ARG A 29 5.76 -30.56 11.11
C ARG A 29 6.36 -31.15 9.83
N PRO A 30 6.69 -30.30 8.83
CA PRO A 30 7.45 -30.75 7.67
C PRO A 30 8.74 -31.46 8.11
N THR A 31 9.06 -32.58 7.46
CA THR A 31 10.29 -33.33 7.75
C THR A 31 11.51 -32.48 7.36
N VAL A 32 12.43 -32.29 8.30
CA VAL A 32 13.65 -31.51 8.10
C VAL A 32 14.83 -32.46 7.96
N ALA A 33 15.56 -32.36 6.84
CA ALA A 33 16.71 -33.24 6.56
C ALA A 33 17.83 -33.15 7.60
N ASN A 34 18.08 -31.96 8.17
CA ASN A 34 19.04 -31.76 9.25
C ASN A 34 18.45 -30.83 10.35
N PRO A 35 17.74 -31.39 11.35
CA PRO A 35 17.08 -30.61 12.39
C PRO A 35 18.05 -29.83 13.30
N GLU A 36 19.26 -30.34 13.51
CA GLU A 36 20.28 -29.66 14.31
C GLU A 36 20.82 -28.43 13.61
N ARG A 37 21.20 -28.59 12.33
CA ARG A 37 21.68 -27.47 11.52
C ARG A 37 20.62 -26.39 11.37
N LEU A 38 19.36 -26.76 11.18
CA LEU A 38 18.26 -25.78 11.12
C LEU A 38 18.13 -24.99 12.44
N ARG A 39 18.22 -25.67 13.60
CA ARG A 39 18.19 -25.01 14.92
C ARG A 39 19.39 -24.06 15.11
N GLU A 40 20.58 -24.47 14.68
CA GLU A 40 21.78 -23.63 14.71
C GLU A 40 21.64 -22.37 13.85
N LEU A 41 21.25 -22.52 12.58
CA LEU A 41 21.03 -21.41 11.65
C LEU A 41 19.95 -20.46 12.15
N THR A 42 18.86 -21.00 12.72
CA THR A 42 17.80 -20.19 13.31
C THR A 42 18.35 -19.30 14.42
N ARG A 43 19.15 -19.85 15.35
CA ARG A 43 19.79 -19.07 16.42
C ARG A 43 20.76 -18.03 15.86
N TYR A 44 21.55 -18.39 14.86
CA TYR A 44 22.49 -17.47 14.22
C TYR A 44 21.77 -16.29 13.55
N ILE A 45 20.69 -16.53 12.79
CA ILE A 45 19.94 -15.47 12.13
C ILE A 45 19.29 -14.51 13.15
N HIS A 46 18.80 -15.02 14.28
CA HIS A 46 18.29 -14.15 15.36
C HIS A 46 19.40 -13.26 15.93
N LYS A 47 20.62 -13.78 16.11
CA LYS A 47 21.77 -12.96 16.57
C LYS A 47 22.18 -11.88 15.58
N LEU A 48 22.01 -12.11 14.27
CA LEU A 48 22.29 -11.10 13.25
C LEU A 48 21.27 -9.95 13.22
N LYS A 49 20.13 -10.09 13.92
CA LYS A 49 19.07 -9.08 14.00
C LYS A 49 18.68 -8.81 15.45
N PRO A 50 19.61 -8.30 16.28
CA PRO A 50 19.34 -8.05 17.70
C PRO A 50 18.25 -7.00 17.89
N ASP A 51 18.20 -6.00 17.00
CA ASP A 51 17.18 -4.96 16.99
C ASP A 51 16.16 -5.26 15.90
N GLY A 52 15.06 -5.88 16.28
CA GLY A 52 13.94 -6.20 15.39
C GLY A 52 13.27 -4.96 14.80
N ALA A 53 13.90 -4.37 13.79
CA ALA A 53 13.41 -3.35 12.87
C ALA A 53 12.76 -2.07 13.45
N ARG A 54 12.98 -1.68 14.72
CA ARG A 54 12.41 -0.44 15.29
C ARG A 54 12.60 0.79 14.40
N ASP A 55 13.70 0.85 13.66
CA ASP A 55 14.03 1.85 12.64
C ASP A 55 12.92 2.24 11.65
N PHE A 56 12.17 1.30 11.07
CA PHE A 56 11.53 1.57 9.78
C PHE A 56 10.30 2.52 9.81
N PHE A 57 9.63 2.69 10.96
CA PHE A 57 8.44 3.56 11.03
C PHE A 57 8.79 5.04 11.24
N HIS A 58 9.87 5.33 11.97
CA HIS A 58 10.35 6.71 12.15
C HIS A 58 10.78 7.33 10.81
N PHE A 59 11.31 6.52 9.89
CA PHE A 59 12.04 7.07 8.76
C PHE A 59 11.24 7.29 7.46
N ARG A 60 9.99 6.81 7.37
CA ARG A 60 9.18 6.93 6.14
C ARG A 60 7.87 7.70 6.29
N GLN A 61 7.45 8.04 7.51
CA GLN A 61 6.32 8.95 7.66
C GLN A 61 6.82 10.37 7.36
N PRO A 62 6.24 11.09 6.38
CA PRO A 62 6.71 12.42 6.03
C PRO A 62 6.55 13.44 7.18
N SER A 63 5.78 13.11 8.21
CA SER A 63 5.56 13.95 9.38
C SER A 63 5.02 13.16 10.58
N PRO A 64 5.28 13.57 11.84
CA PRO A 64 4.81 12.89 13.05
C PRO A 64 3.28 12.69 13.11
N GLU A 65 2.52 13.59 12.49
CA GLU A 65 1.05 13.57 12.49
C GLU A 65 0.46 12.41 11.68
N MET A 66 1.26 11.75 10.82
CA MET A 66 0.88 10.54 10.08
C MET A 66 1.22 9.24 10.80
N ILE A 67 1.79 9.33 12.01
CA ILE A 67 2.03 8.15 12.85
C ILE A 67 0.73 7.85 13.60
N PRO A 68 0.17 6.63 13.46
CA PRO A 68 -0.99 6.25 14.27
C PRO A 68 -0.66 6.32 15.76
N PRO A 69 -1.60 6.75 16.63
CA PRO A 69 -1.38 6.83 18.06
C PRO A 69 -0.92 5.48 18.64
N ALA A 70 0.14 5.50 19.45
CA ALA A 70 0.82 4.30 19.91
C ALA A 70 -0.12 3.37 20.71
N GLU A 71 -1.01 3.94 21.51
CA GLU A 71 -2.02 3.26 22.31
C GLU A 71 -3.04 2.48 21.48
N LYS A 72 -3.25 2.88 20.22
CA LYS A 72 -4.11 2.18 19.27
C LYS A 72 -3.39 1.08 18.50
N THR A 73 -2.10 0.87 18.75
CA THR A 73 -1.25 -0.01 17.94
C THR A 73 -0.61 -1.13 18.73
N LYS A 74 -0.45 -2.30 18.09
CA LYS A 74 0.32 -3.41 18.64
C LYS A 74 1.16 -4.07 17.56
N LEU A 75 2.43 -4.34 17.88
CA LEU A 75 3.34 -5.03 16.97
C LEU A 75 2.83 -6.43 16.64
N LEU A 76 2.83 -6.78 15.35
CA LEU A 76 2.38 -8.06 14.82
C LEU A 76 3.46 -8.67 13.92
N ARG A 77 3.88 -9.89 14.22
CA ARG A 77 4.83 -10.65 13.39
C ARG A 77 4.10 -11.69 12.54
N CYS A 78 4.60 -11.95 11.33
CA CYS A 78 4.17 -13.12 10.54
C CYS A 78 4.67 -14.41 11.18
N TYR A 79 4.01 -15.53 10.88
CA TYR A 79 4.45 -16.85 11.32
C TYR A 79 5.91 -17.13 10.91
N GLY A 80 6.74 -17.57 11.85
CA GLY A 80 8.16 -17.90 11.64
C GLY A 80 9.06 -16.71 11.28
N CYS A 81 8.59 -15.46 11.35
CA CYS A 81 9.38 -14.32 10.91
C CYS A 81 10.46 -13.92 11.93
N VAL A 82 11.71 -14.19 11.57
CA VAL A 82 12.91 -13.80 12.34
C VAL A 82 13.41 -12.39 12.04
N SER A 83 12.94 -11.79 10.94
CA SER A 83 13.36 -10.44 10.54
C SER A 83 12.59 -9.34 11.26
N GLY A 84 11.37 -9.64 11.67
CA GLY A 84 10.49 -8.71 12.35
C GLY A 84 10.28 -7.37 11.66
N CYS A 85 9.42 -7.27 10.63
CA CYS A 85 8.97 -5.97 10.13
C CYS A 85 8.09 -5.24 11.16
N ASN A 86 7.99 -3.91 11.09
CA ASN A 86 7.16 -3.12 12.02
C ASN A 86 5.66 -3.20 11.72
N ARG A 87 5.20 -4.32 11.21
CA ARG A 87 3.78 -4.52 10.98
C ARG A 87 3.05 -4.38 12.32
N ILE A 88 1.98 -3.62 12.30
CA ILE A 88 1.12 -3.40 13.46
C ILE A 88 -0.31 -3.84 13.17
N THR A 89 -1.01 -4.21 14.23
CA THR A 89 -2.47 -4.12 14.29
C THR A 89 -2.86 -2.76 14.82
N TYR A 90 -3.96 -2.20 14.28
CA TYR A 90 -4.58 -0.97 14.73
C TYR A 90 -6.01 -1.25 15.21
N GLU A 91 -6.45 -0.53 16.23
CA GLU A 91 -7.80 -0.54 16.77
C GLU A 91 -8.42 0.86 16.63
N ALA A 92 -9.47 0.95 15.81
CA ALA A 92 -10.23 2.19 15.62
C ALA A 92 -11.17 2.44 16.80
N ALA A 93 -11.67 3.68 16.92
CA ALA A 93 -12.57 4.10 17.99
C ALA A 93 -13.92 3.36 17.97
N ASP A 94 -14.34 2.87 16.79
CA ASP A 94 -15.52 2.02 16.61
C ASP A 94 -15.30 0.56 17.03
N GLY A 95 -14.09 0.21 17.48
CA GLY A 95 -13.70 -1.15 17.88
C GLY A 95 -13.23 -2.04 16.73
N GLU A 96 -13.24 -1.57 15.46
CA GLU A 96 -12.72 -2.37 14.35
C GLU A 96 -11.19 -2.53 14.50
N LYS A 97 -10.74 -3.79 14.52
CA LYS A 97 -9.32 -4.15 14.60
C LYS A 97 -8.83 -4.71 13.27
N GLY A 98 -7.63 -4.33 12.87
CA GLY A 98 -7.07 -4.80 11.61
C GLY A 98 -5.58 -4.56 11.48
N LYS A 99 -4.96 -5.26 10.52
CA LYS A 99 -3.55 -5.05 10.19
C LYS A 99 -3.43 -3.73 9.42
N PHE A 100 -2.51 -2.86 9.83
CA PHE A 100 -2.39 -1.51 9.29
C PHE A 100 -0.93 -1.11 9.20
N TYR A 101 -0.30 -1.23 8.03
CA TYR A 101 1.14 -1.08 7.90
C TYR A 101 1.58 -0.61 6.51
N CYS A 102 2.75 0.06 6.45
CA CYS A 102 3.45 0.40 5.21
C CYS A 102 2.59 1.19 4.23
N GLN A 103 2.67 0.90 2.92
CA GLN A 103 1.96 1.62 1.88
C GLN A 103 0.44 1.62 2.11
N ALA A 104 -0.11 0.52 2.63
CA ALA A 104 -1.52 0.44 2.99
C ALA A 104 -1.88 1.38 4.14
N ALA A 105 -0.99 1.65 5.10
CA ALA A 105 -1.28 2.64 6.14
C ALA A 105 -1.29 4.09 5.62
N ASN A 106 -0.49 4.37 4.58
CA ASN A 106 -0.18 5.75 4.19
C ASN A 106 -0.90 6.21 2.93
N PHE A 107 -1.50 5.30 2.15
CA PHE A 107 -2.00 5.64 0.82
C PHE A 107 -3.07 6.72 0.82
N TYR A 108 -3.89 6.78 1.88
CA TYR A 108 -4.95 7.77 2.04
C TYR A 108 -4.66 8.83 3.11
N ALA A 109 -3.66 8.60 3.98
CA ALA A 109 -3.32 9.50 5.08
C ALA A 109 -3.05 10.94 4.60
N ARG A 110 -2.27 11.12 3.53
CA ARG A 110 -1.95 12.44 2.96
C ARG A 110 -3.19 13.23 2.49
N ARG A 111 -4.32 12.56 2.28
CA ARG A 111 -5.59 13.18 1.87
C ARG A 111 -6.52 13.39 3.06
N ALA A 112 -6.60 12.39 3.94
CA ALA A 112 -7.47 12.44 5.11
C ALA A 112 -7.02 13.45 6.17
N LEU A 113 -5.72 13.51 6.48
CA LEU A 113 -5.21 14.40 7.54
C LEU A 113 -5.66 15.86 7.39
N PRO A 114 -5.38 16.56 6.27
CA PRO A 114 -5.82 17.95 6.11
C PRO A 114 -7.34 18.09 6.05
N TYR A 115 -8.07 17.06 5.62
CA TYR A 115 -9.53 17.07 5.57
C TYR A 115 -10.16 17.08 6.98
N TYR A 116 -9.55 16.36 7.92
CA TYR A 116 -10.03 16.26 9.31
C TYR A 116 -9.26 17.15 10.30
N GLY A 117 -8.28 17.92 9.83
CA GLY A 117 -7.46 18.78 10.69
C GLY A 117 -6.48 18.02 11.60
N GLY A 118 -6.14 16.76 11.29
CA GLY A 118 -5.27 15.93 12.12
C GLY A 118 -5.45 14.43 11.87
N TRP A 119 -4.92 13.60 12.78
CA TRP A 119 -5.11 12.15 12.72
C TRP A 119 -6.58 11.78 12.93
N SER A 120 -7.10 10.93 12.07
CA SER A 120 -8.42 10.30 12.19
C SER A 120 -8.32 8.80 11.88
N ASP A 121 -9.35 8.03 12.21
CA ASP A 121 -9.39 6.58 11.88
C ASP A 121 -9.62 6.32 10.38
N VAL A 122 -9.83 7.37 9.57
CA VAL A 122 -10.19 7.25 8.14
C VAL A 122 -9.12 6.57 7.28
N PRO A 123 -7.80 6.81 7.43
CA PRO A 123 -6.79 6.05 6.69
C PRO A 123 -6.87 4.54 6.99
N PHE A 124 -7.16 4.17 8.23
CA PHE A 124 -7.39 2.79 8.62
C PHE A 124 -8.66 2.23 7.98
N GLN A 125 -9.79 2.94 8.09
CA GLN A 125 -11.06 2.54 7.48
C GLN A 125 -10.95 2.39 5.95
N ALA A 126 -10.30 3.32 5.27
CA ALA A 126 -10.00 3.26 3.84
C ALA A 126 -9.19 2.01 3.46
N THR A 127 -8.21 1.64 4.29
CA THR A 127 -7.44 0.40 4.14
C THR A 127 -8.31 -0.83 4.34
N ARG A 128 -9.17 -0.82 5.35
CA ARG A 128 -10.12 -1.91 5.64
C ARG A 128 -11.10 -2.09 4.50
N LEU A 129 -11.61 -1.01 3.89
CA LEU A 129 -12.44 -1.07 2.69
C LEU A 129 -11.70 -1.78 1.55
N CYS A 130 -10.48 -1.36 1.22
CA CYS A 130 -9.71 -2.02 0.16
C CYS A 130 -9.50 -3.52 0.46
N ASN A 131 -9.18 -3.88 1.70
CA ASN A 131 -9.03 -5.28 2.11
C ASN A 131 -10.34 -6.07 2.00
N LYS A 132 -11.47 -5.50 2.41
CA LYS A 132 -12.80 -6.15 2.34
C LYS A 132 -13.20 -6.45 0.88
N TYR A 133 -12.84 -5.57 -0.05
CA TYR A 133 -13.11 -5.72 -1.48
C TYR A 133 -12.01 -6.41 -2.28
N GLY A 134 -10.86 -6.74 -1.67
CA GLY A 134 -9.73 -7.37 -2.34
C GLY A 134 -9.03 -6.46 -3.36
N LEU A 135 -8.92 -5.16 -3.05
CA LEU A 135 -8.31 -4.15 -3.92
C LEU A 135 -6.90 -3.77 -3.46
N ASN A 136 -6.01 -3.57 -4.43
CA ASN A 136 -4.64 -3.14 -4.18
C ASN A 136 -4.56 -1.64 -3.90
N THR A 137 -4.23 -1.27 -2.65
CA THR A 137 -4.01 0.12 -2.22
C THR A 137 -2.93 0.86 -3.02
N GLY A 138 -1.96 0.14 -3.59
CA GLY A 138 -0.92 0.66 -4.46
C GLY A 138 -1.39 1.03 -5.87
N ILE A 139 -2.55 0.53 -6.30
CA ILE A 139 -3.22 0.90 -7.56
C ILE A 139 -4.30 1.95 -7.30
N ILE A 140 -5.01 1.87 -6.17
CA ILE A 140 -5.99 2.88 -5.78
C ILE A 140 -5.32 4.24 -5.51
N ALA A 141 -4.14 4.26 -4.88
CA ALA A 141 -3.43 5.52 -4.58
C ALA A 141 -3.17 6.41 -5.81
N PRO A 142 -2.56 5.94 -6.91
CA PRO A 142 -2.38 6.76 -8.10
C PRO A 142 -3.70 7.12 -8.79
N ILE A 143 -4.74 6.28 -8.71
CA ILE A 143 -6.08 6.64 -9.22
C ILE A 143 -6.62 7.87 -8.47
N ILE A 144 -6.52 7.90 -7.14
CA ILE A 144 -6.95 9.05 -6.33
C ILE A 144 -6.17 10.33 -6.72
N GLU A 145 -4.86 10.21 -6.95
CA GLU A 145 -4.03 11.34 -7.39
C GLU A 145 -4.47 11.85 -8.78
N TRP A 146 -4.74 10.96 -9.72
CA TRP A 146 -5.20 11.32 -11.06
C TRP A 146 -6.60 11.94 -11.05
N LEU A 147 -7.53 11.40 -10.25
CA LEU A 147 -8.87 11.96 -10.06
C LEU A 147 -8.79 13.40 -9.56
N LEU A 148 -7.94 13.69 -8.56
CA LEU A 148 -7.73 15.06 -8.08
C LEU A 148 -7.25 15.97 -9.22
N ARG A 149 -6.26 15.53 -10.00
CA ARG A 149 -5.67 16.33 -11.08
C ARG A 149 -6.70 16.65 -12.15
N CYS A 150 -7.49 15.65 -12.56
CA CYS A 150 -8.55 15.84 -13.54
C CYS A 150 -9.67 16.73 -13.01
N TYR A 151 -10.00 16.62 -11.71
CA TYR A 151 -10.97 17.49 -11.07
C TYR A 151 -10.52 18.95 -11.04
N LYS A 152 -9.26 19.20 -10.65
CA LYS A 152 -8.67 20.55 -10.71
C LYS A 152 -8.58 21.13 -12.13
N ALA A 153 -8.46 20.27 -13.13
CA ALA A 153 -8.46 20.67 -14.54
C ALA A 153 -9.87 20.82 -15.14
N GLY A 154 -10.95 20.56 -14.37
CA GLY A 154 -12.33 20.61 -14.85
C GLY A 154 -12.71 19.48 -15.83
N ILE A 155 -11.90 18.42 -15.91
CA ILE A 155 -12.14 17.28 -16.82
C ILE A 155 -13.11 16.29 -16.18
N LEU A 156 -12.93 16.02 -14.90
CA LEU A 156 -13.80 15.13 -14.12
C LEU A 156 -14.52 15.95 -13.05
N THR A 157 -15.81 15.70 -12.87
CA THR A 157 -16.63 16.33 -11.84
C THR A 157 -17.39 15.25 -11.07
N ASP A 158 -18.03 15.65 -9.97
CA ASP A 158 -18.84 14.72 -9.19
C ASP A 158 -20.01 14.18 -10.02
N GLU A 159 -20.60 15.02 -10.88
CA GLU A 159 -21.74 14.69 -11.72
C GLU A 159 -21.36 13.72 -12.83
N ASN A 160 -20.25 13.97 -13.54
CA ASN A 160 -19.88 13.14 -14.69
C ASN A 160 -19.26 11.79 -14.29
N THR A 161 -18.70 11.69 -13.08
CA THR A 161 -18.14 10.44 -12.56
C THR A 161 -19.11 9.69 -11.64
N GLY A 162 -20.04 10.40 -11.01
CA GLY A 162 -20.84 9.88 -9.89
C GLY A 162 -19.99 9.56 -8.64
N ILE A 163 -18.76 10.06 -8.56
CA ILE A 163 -17.85 9.91 -7.42
C ILE A 163 -17.69 11.29 -6.79
N PRO A 164 -17.83 11.47 -5.47
CA PRO A 164 -17.73 12.80 -4.84
C PRO A 164 -16.26 13.23 -4.71
N ILE A 165 -15.60 13.54 -5.83
CA ILE A 165 -14.20 13.98 -5.88
C ILE A 165 -14.03 15.30 -5.12
N SER A 166 -15.07 16.13 -5.07
CA SER A 166 -15.13 17.34 -4.22
C SER A 166 -14.86 17.04 -2.73
N LYS A 167 -15.21 15.84 -2.26
CA LYS A 167 -15.02 15.37 -0.87
C LYS A 167 -13.76 14.52 -0.70
N LEU A 168 -12.80 14.61 -1.60
CA LEU A 168 -11.55 13.85 -1.52
C LEU A 168 -10.83 14.15 -0.19
N GLY A 169 -10.54 13.09 0.56
CA GLY A 169 -10.04 13.15 1.94
C GLY A 169 -11.02 12.53 2.94
N SER A 170 -12.32 12.60 2.66
CA SER A 170 -13.38 11.98 3.47
C SER A 170 -13.45 10.46 3.35
N ILE A 171 -14.12 9.80 4.31
CA ILE A 171 -14.49 8.38 4.18
C ILE A 171 -15.55 8.14 3.08
N GLU A 172 -16.50 9.06 2.90
CA GLU A 172 -17.56 8.97 1.89
C GLU A 172 -17.01 8.85 0.46
N PHE A 173 -15.95 9.62 0.15
CA PHE A 173 -15.24 9.50 -1.11
C PHE A 173 -14.67 8.09 -1.31
N MET A 174 -14.02 7.53 -0.28
CA MET A 174 -13.44 6.20 -0.36
C MET A 174 -14.51 5.11 -0.49
N GLU A 175 -15.59 5.19 0.29
CA GLU A 175 -16.70 4.24 0.18
C GLU A 175 -17.29 4.23 -1.22
N THR A 176 -17.54 5.42 -1.79
CA THR A 176 -18.11 5.54 -3.14
C THR A 176 -17.14 5.05 -4.21
N LEU A 177 -15.87 5.48 -4.17
CA LEU A 177 -14.85 5.07 -5.12
C LEU A 177 -14.67 3.54 -5.11
N ILE A 178 -14.45 2.96 -3.93
CA ILE A 178 -14.20 1.53 -3.78
C ILE A 178 -15.42 0.71 -4.20
N ARG A 179 -16.63 1.13 -3.81
CA ARG A 179 -17.87 0.45 -4.22
C ARG A 179 -18.02 0.47 -5.74
N LYS A 180 -17.94 1.65 -6.37
CA LYS A 180 -18.11 1.77 -7.83
C LYS A 180 -17.07 0.99 -8.62
N VAL A 181 -15.81 1.03 -8.21
CA VAL A 181 -14.73 0.24 -8.85
C VAL A 181 -14.98 -1.26 -8.69
N SER A 182 -15.33 -1.71 -7.48
CA SER A 182 -15.51 -3.14 -7.18
C SER A 182 -16.71 -3.75 -7.89
N PHE A 183 -17.82 -3.00 -7.96
CA PHE A 183 -19.05 -3.44 -8.62
C PHE A 183 -19.15 -3.02 -10.09
N ARG A 184 -18.10 -2.39 -10.64
CA ARG A 184 -18.05 -1.92 -12.03
C ARG A 184 -19.26 -1.04 -12.40
N GLU A 185 -19.56 -0.07 -11.56
CA GLU A 185 -20.72 0.81 -11.74
C GLU A 185 -20.33 2.16 -12.34
N GLY A 186 -20.88 2.50 -13.51
CA GLY A 186 -20.66 3.79 -14.17
C GLY A 186 -19.16 4.03 -14.41
N PHE A 187 -18.65 5.19 -13.97
CA PHE A 187 -17.23 5.51 -14.08
C PHE A 187 -16.32 4.55 -13.30
N GLY A 188 -16.85 3.81 -12.34
CA GLY A 188 -16.14 2.74 -11.65
C GLY A 188 -15.69 1.61 -12.57
N ASP A 189 -16.45 1.27 -13.62
CA ASP A 189 -16.04 0.24 -14.59
C ASP A 189 -14.82 0.71 -15.41
N VAL A 190 -14.81 1.98 -15.80
CA VAL A 190 -13.68 2.61 -16.51
C VAL A 190 -12.42 2.53 -15.64
N LEU A 191 -12.52 2.92 -14.37
CA LEU A 191 -11.40 2.84 -13.42
C LEU A 191 -10.97 1.39 -13.14
N ALA A 192 -11.89 0.42 -13.15
CA ALA A 192 -11.60 -1.00 -12.95
C ALA A 192 -10.78 -1.63 -14.10
N GLN A 193 -10.68 -0.97 -15.26
CA GLN A 193 -9.78 -1.36 -16.36
C GLN A 193 -8.32 -0.95 -16.12
N GLY A 194 -8.06 -0.17 -15.07
CA GLY A 194 -6.75 0.38 -14.75
C GLY A 194 -6.58 1.80 -15.29
N ILE A 195 -5.75 2.56 -14.58
CA ILE A 195 -5.63 4.02 -14.74
C ILE A 195 -5.18 4.48 -16.13
N HIS A 196 -4.31 3.73 -16.82
CA HIS A 196 -3.85 4.09 -18.17
C HIS A 196 -5.01 4.02 -19.17
N LYS A 197 -5.79 2.94 -19.14
CA LYS A 197 -6.99 2.78 -19.99
C LYS A 197 -8.07 3.79 -19.63
N ALA A 198 -8.27 4.05 -18.34
CA ALA A 198 -9.20 5.06 -17.87
C ALA A 198 -8.83 6.46 -18.38
N ALA A 199 -7.54 6.81 -18.36
CA ALA A 199 -7.08 8.10 -18.87
C ALA A 199 -7.20 8.19 -20.40
N ASP A 200 -6.89 7.12 -21.12
CA ASP A 200 -7.08 7.05 -22.58
C ASP A 200 -8.55 7.29 -22.97
N SER A 201 -9.51 6.71 -22.23
CA SER A 201 -10.95 6.92 -22.51
C SER A 201 -11.46 8.33 -22.24
N MET A 202 -10.72 9.14 -21.46
CA MET A 202 -11.09 10.52 -21.13
C MET A 202 -10.45 11.56 -22.05
N GLY A 203 -9.67 11.13 -23.05
CA GLY A 203 -9.04 11.99 -24.04
C GLY A 203 -7.64 12.50 -23.66
N SER A 204 -6.98 13.18 -24.60
CA SER A 204 -5.57 13.59 -24.50
C SER A 204 -5.25 14.40 -23.26
N LYS A 205 -6.10 15.38 -22.92
CA LYS A 205 -5.92 16.24 -21.73
C LYS A 205 -5.89 15.44 -20.43
N ALA A 206 -6.72 14.41 -20.31
CA ALA A 206 -6.77 13.56 -19.12
C ALA A 206 -5.54 12.64 -19.04
N LYS A 207 -5.08 12.15 -20.19
CA LYS A 207 -3.87 11.35 -20.33
C LYS A 207 -2.60 12.13 -19.96
N GLU A 208 -2.51 13.40 -20.36
CA GLU A 208 -1.37 14.27 -20.03
C GLU A 208 -1.20 14.49 -18.51
N LEU A 209 -2.27 14.30 -17.72
CA LEU A 209 -2.21 14.39 -16.26
C LEU A 209 -1.60 13.14 -15.58
N LEU A 210 -1.34 12.07 -16.33
CA LEU A 210 -0.52 10.94 -15.89
C LEU A 210 0.96 11.28 -16.07
N THR A 211 1.52 11.96 -15.07
CA THR A 211 2.90 12.46 -15.11
C THR A 211 3.90 11.48 -14.48
N ASP A 212 5.00 12.03 -13.99
CA ASP A 212 6.09 11.38 -13.29
C ASP A 212 5.72 10.51 -12.07
N TYR A 213 4.60 10.73 -11.40
CA TYR A 213 4.27 9.99 -10.17
C TYR A 213 3.84 8.53 -10.43
N ILE A 214 3.59 8.14 -11.68
CA ILE A 214 3.11 6.81 -12.06
C ILE A 214 4.10 6.08 -12.97
N CYS A 215 4.20 4.76 -12.81
CA CYS A 215 4.97 3.90 -13.70
C CYS A 215 4.07 3.15 -14.70
N LYS A 216 4.67 2.50 -15.70
CA LYS A 216 3.94 1.76 -16.76
C LYS A 216 2.97 0.70 -16.21
N THR A 217 3.24 0.13 -15.03
CA THR A 217 2.36 -0.85 -14.39
C THR A 217 1.15 -0.24 -13.67
N GLY A 218 0.98 1.08 -13.72
CA GLY A 218 -0.15 1.79 -13.09
C GLY A 218 0.02 2.04 -11.59
N GLN A 219 1.18 1.69 -11.01
CA GLN A 219 1.50 1.96 -9.61
C GLN A 219 2.26 3.27 -9.43
N THR A 220 2.24 3.81 -8.21
CA THR A 220 3.07 4.98 -7.87
C THR A 220 4.57 4.67 -7.96
N ALA A 221 5.33 5.56 -8.61
CA ALA A 221 6.78 5.50 -8.79
C ALA A 221 7.56 5.90 -7.51
N ASN A 222 7.16 5.38 -6.34
CA ASN A 222 7.75 5.73 -5.02
C ASN A 222 9.24 5.43 -4.86
N TYR A 223 9.82 4.65 -5.78
CA TYR A 223 11.25 4.33 -5.81
C TYR A 223 11.85 4.68 -7.17
N GLY A 224 11.26 5.64 -7.88
CA GLY A 224 11.60 5.94 -9.26
C GLY A 224 13.07 6.34 -9.43
N PRO A 225 13.66 6.08 -10.60
CA PRO A 225 15.09 6.30 -10.86
C PRO A 225 15.53 7.76 -10.76
N ARG A 226 14.61 8.71 -10.90
CA ARG A 226 14.91 10.15 -10.69
C ARG A 226 15.30 10.48 -9.26
N ILE A 227 14.84 9.70 -8.29
CA ILE A 227 15.21 9.85 -6.87
C ILE A 227 16.30 8.83 -6.50
N TYR A 228 16.21 7.62 -7.03
CA TYR A 228 17.14 6.52 -6.73
C TYR A 228 17.75 5.99 -8.03
N ILE A 229 18.81 6.63 -8.52
CA ILE A 229 19.40 6.33 -9.85
C ILE A 229 19.63 4.82 -10.06
N THR A 230 20.09 4.12 -9.03
CA THR A 230 20.35 2.67 -9.06
C THR A 230 19.11 1.80 -9.27
N THR A 231 17.89 2.31 -9.03
CA THR A 231 16.65 1.57 -9.32
C THR A 231 16.27 1.60 -10.79
N GLY A 232 16.93 2.42 -11.63
CA GLY A 232 16.63 2.51 -13.06
C GLY A 232 16.71 1.17 -13.78
N LEU A 233 17.78 0.42 -13.53
CA LEU A 233 17.94 -0.93 -14.06
C LEU A 233 16.87 -1.89 -13.55
N LEU A 234 16.49 -1.77 -12.27
CA LEU A 234 15.42 -2.60 -11.69
C LEU A 234 14.08 -2.34 -12.37
N TYR A 235 13.71 -1.08 -12.64
CA TYR A 235 12.48 -0.76 -13.38
C TYR A 235 12.54 -1.14 -14.86
N ALA A 236 13.75 -1.19 -15.45
CA ALA A 236 13.93 -1.53 -16.86
C ALA A 236 13.94 -3.04 -17.13
N MET A 237 14.56 -3.82 -16.23
CA MET A 237 14.90 -5.22 -16.47
C MET A 237 13.99 -6.20 -15.73
N GLU A 238 13.37 -5.79 -14.62
CA GLU A 238 12.57 -6.70 -13.81
C GLU A 238 11.13 -6.77 -14.35
N PRO A 239 10.59 -7.99 -14.57
CA PRO A 239 9.21 -8.17 -15.02
C PRO A 239 8.18 -7.70 -13.98
N TRP A 240 8.60 -7.61 -12.72
CA TRP A 240 7.78 -7.18 -11.58
C TRP A 240 8.53 -6.14 -10.78
N ARG A 241 7.81 -5.35 -9.99
CA ARG A 241 8.43 -4.40 -9.06
C ARG A 241 9.21 -5.17 -7.98
N PRO A 242 10.55 -5.11 -7.95
CA PRO A 242 11.37 -5.94 -7.06
C PRO A 242 11.47 -5.27 -5.68
N ILE A 243 10.37 -5.28 -4.90
CA ILE A 243 10.21 -4.43 -3.72
C ILE A 243 11.31 -4.64 -2.67
N ALA A 244 11.86 -5.86 -2.56
CA ALA A 244 12.96 -6.15 -1.64
C ALA A 244 14.24 -5.40 -2.03
N GLN A 245 14.63 -5.46 -3.30
CA GLN A 245 15.77 -4.75 -3.88
C GLN A 245 15.56 -3.24 -3.85
N LEU A 246 14.36 -2.76 -4.22
CA LEU A 246 14.01 -1.35 -4.12
C LEU A 246 14.12 -0.83 -2.69
N HIS A 247 13.67 -1.62 -1.71
CA HIS A 247 13.82 -1.27 -0.30
C HIS A 247 15.26 -1.28 0.18
N GLN A 248 16.11 -2.20 -0.29
CA GLN A 248 17.53 -2.20 0.08
C GLN A 248 18.21 -0.89 -0.33
N ILE A 249 17.92 -0.40 -1.55
CA ILE A 249 18.44 0.86 -2.05
C ILE A 249 17.81 2.04 -1.31
N SER A 250 16.48 2.11 -1.27
CA SER A 250 15.79 3.31 -0.77
C SER A 250 15.98 3.53 0.73
N LYS A 251 16.17 2.44 1.50
CA LYS A 251 16.42 2.52 2.95
C LYS A 251 17.67 3.31 3.28
N GLN A 252 18.74 3.18 2.48
CA GLN A 252 19.99 3.86 2.78
C GLN A 252 19.86 5.38 2.63
N VAL A 253 19.20 5.82 1.57
CA VAL A 253 18.91 7.25 1.34
C VAL A 253 18.00 7.81 2.43
N ILE A 254 17.00 7.04 2.86
CA ILE A 254 16.11 7.41 3.95
C ILE A 254 16.91 7.57 5.27
N LYS A 255 17.76 6.61 5.62
CA LYS A 255 18.63 6.70 6.82
C LYS A 255 19.58 7.89 6.75
N TRP A 256 20.17 8.14 5.58
CA TRP A 256 21.00 9.31 5.36
C TRP A 256 20.22 10.61 5.56
N LYS A 257 19.02 10.72 5.00
CA LYS A 257 18.15 11.91 5.19
C LYS A 257 17.83 12.17 6.66
N VAL A 258 17.52 11.11 7.42
CA VAL A 258 17.22 11.19 8.85
C VAL A 258 18.42 11.74 9.61
N ARG A 259 19.61 11.20 9.35
CA ARG A 259 20.88 11.69 9.92
C ARG A 259 21.11 13.16 9.65
N VAL A 260 21.00 13.56 8.39
CA VAL A 260 21.25 14.95 7.96
C VAL A 260 20.24 15.92 8.61
N ASN A 261 19.04 15.45 8.91
CA ASN A 261 18.00 16.25 9.57
C ASN A 261 18.03 16.15 11.11
N GLY A 262 18.97 15.42 11.71
CA GLY A 262 19.06 15.26 13.17
C GLY A 262 17.88 14.50 13.78
N LEU A 263 17.27 13.57 13.05
CA LEU A 263 16.11 12.78 13.49
C LEU A 263 16.49 11.35 13.95
N GLU A 264 17.73 11.15 14.39
CA GLU A 264 18.27 9.81 14.74
C GLU A 264 17.89 9.31 16.16
N ASP A 265 17.14 10.09 16.94
CA ASP A 265 16.72 9.75 18.32
C ASP A 265 15.40 8.94 18.38
#